data_AF-X1I2N1-F1
#
_entry.id   AF-X1I2N1-F1
#
_cell.length_a   1.000
_cell.length_b   1.000
_cell.length_c   1.000
_cell.angle_alpha   90.00
_cell.angle_beta   90.00
_cell.angle_gamma   90.00
#
_symmetry.space_group_name_H-M   'P 1'
#
loop_
_entity.id
_entity.type
_entity.pdbx_description
1 polymer ?
#
loop_
_entity_poly.entity_id
_entity_poly.type
_entity_poly.pdbx_seq_one_letter_code
_entity_poly.pdbx_strand_id
1 'polypeptide(L)'
;INIIAFYVTTRGKEGSLRFVANDPDRAINVLKAGGYRMKIEEVIACETPNHPGGLNSILKPLKKEGINVDYIYPCLSRLGTGGTAILIIGVASKDRERTLNVLKENWIRVLNEELYRL
;
A
#
# COMPACT_ATOMS: atom_id res chain seq x y z
N ILE A 1 11.05 -15.19 0.52
CA ILE A 1 10.57 -13.82 0.22
C ILE A 1 9.34 -14.01 -0.65
N ASN A 2 8.17 -13.74 -0.10
CA ASN A 2 6.91 -13.74 -0.83
C ASN A 2 6.56 -12.30 -1.19
N ILE A 3 6.05 -12.10 -2.40
CA ILE A 3 5.47 -10.81 -2.81
C ILE A 3 4.02 -10.81 -2.35
N ILE A 4 3.66 -9.85 -1.50
CA ILE A 4 2.31 -9.75 -0.94
C ILE A 4 1.48 -8.68 -1.63
N ALA A 5 2.07 -7.71 -2.31
CA ALA A 5 1.36 -6.71 -3.11
C ALA A 5 2.29 -6.22 -4.21
N PHE A 6 1.76 -5.90 -5.40
CA PHE A 6 2.58 -5.28 -6.44
C PHE A 6 1.76 -4.40 -7.39
N TYR A 7 2.47 -3.50 -8.06
CA TYR A 7 1.97 -2.61 -9.08
C TYR A 7 3.08 -2.37 -10.11
N VAL A 8 2.71 -2.41 -11.39
CA VAL A 8 3.64 -2.18 -12.49
C VAL A 8 3.20 -0.94 -13.24
N THR A 9 4.15 -0.05 -13.51
CA THR A 9 3.99 1.05 -14.46
C THR A 9 4.92 0.84 -15.63
N THR A 10 4.48 1.23 -16.82
CA THR A 10 5.30 1.21 -18.02
C THR A 10 5.30 2.58 -18.68
N ARG A 11 6.45 2.99 -19.19
CA ARG A 11 6.62 4.24 -19.96
C ARG A 11 7.55 3.94 -21.13
N GLY A 12 6.98 3.88 -22.33
CA GLY A 12 7.74 3.49 -23.52
C GLY A 12 8.30 2.08 -23.38
N LYS A 13 9.64 1.95 -23.42
CA LYS A 13 10.35 0.66 -23.26
C LYS A 13 10.74 0.35 -21.82
N GLU A 14 10.46 1.25 -20.88
CA GLU A 14 10.85 1.10 -19.48
C GLU A 14 9.65 0.64 -18.65
N GLY A 15 9.90 -0.29 -17.72
CA GLY A 15 8.93 -0.77 -16.74
C GLY A 15 9.46 -0.55 -15.32
N SER A 16 8.60 -0.10 -14.41
CA SER A 16 8.90 0.02 -12.99
C SER A 16 7.96 -0.87 -12.19
N LEU A 17 8.55 -1.83 -11.47
CA LEU A 17 7.86 -2.72 -10.54
C LEU A 17 7.95 -2.13 -9.13
N ARG A 18 6.79 -1.85 -8.54
CA ARG A 18 6.63 -1.57 -7.12
C ARG A 18 6.04 -2.81 -6.47
N PHE A 19 6.59 -3.23 -5.34
CA PHE A 19 6.03 -4.36 -4.61
C PHE A 19 6.30 -4.25 -3.11
N VAL A 20 5.48 -4.96 -2.34
CA VAL A 20 5.67 -5.18 -0.91
C VAL A 20 6.05 -6.64 -0.73
N ALA A 21 7.15 -6.89 -0.03
CA ALA A 21 7.56 -8.22 0.37
C ALA A 21 7.10 -8.52 1.80
N ASN A 22 6.90 -9.79 2.12
CA ASN A 22 6.65 -10.23 3.50
C ASN A 22 7.89 -10.06 4.41
N ASP A 23 9.07 -9.92 3.83
CA ASP A 23 10.34 -9.63 4.51
C ASP A 23 11.09 -8.57 3.69
N PRO A 24 10.80 -7.27 3.92
CA PRO A 24 11.39 -6.17 3.17
C PRO A 24 12.91 -6.14 3.27
N ASP A 25 13.48 -6.36 4.45
CA ASP A 25 14.92 -6.28 4.70
C ASP A 25 15.66 -7.36 3.91
N ARG A 26 15.16 -8.60 3.94
CA ARG A 26 15.76 -9.68 3.15
C ARG A 26 15.59 -9.45 1.65
N ALA A 27 14.46 -8.91 1.20
CA ALA A 27 14.25 -8.56 -0.21
C ALA A 27 15.24 -7.47 -0.68
N ILE A 28 15.44 -6.44 0.13
CA ILE A 28 16.43 -5.37 -0.12
C ILE A 28 17.83 -5.96 -0.25
N ASN A 29 18.22 -6.85 0.67
CA ASN A 29 19.55 -7.48 0.64
C ASN A 29 19.77 -8.32 -0.63
N VAL A 30 18.79 -9.14 -1.01
CA VAL A 30 18.88 -9.97 -2.22
C VAL A 30 18.95 -9.11 -3.49
N LEU A 31 18.12 -8.07 -3.59
CA LEU A 31 18.12 -7.18 -4.76
C LEU A 31 19.40 -6.35 -4.86
N LYS A 32 19.91 -5.83 -3.74
CA LYS A 32 21.22 -5.13 -3.69
C LYS A 32 22.35 -6.06 -4.12
N ALA A 33 22.39 -7.30 -3.61
CA ALA A 33 23.40 -8.29 -3.99
C ALA A 33 23.34 -8.66 -5.49
N GLY A 34 22.13 -8.63 -6.08
CA GLY A 34 21.91 -8.83 -7.51
C GLY A 34 22.23 -7.62 -8.39
N GLY A 35 22.69 -6.49 -7.82
CA GLY A 35 23.02 -5.28 -8.58
C GLY A 35 21.81 -4.50 -9.09
N TYR A 36 20.61 -4.74 -8.55
CA TYR A 36 19.41 -4.01 -8.94
C TYR A 36 19.41 -2.59 -8.36
N ARG A 37 19.06 -1.60 -9.20
CA ARG A 37 18.74 -0.25 -8.71
C ARG A 37 17.32 -0.24 -8.18
N MET A 38 17.17 0.07 -6.90
CA MET A 38 15.88 0.08 -6.22
C MET A 38 15.71 1.33 -5.35
N LYS A 39 14.47 1.74 -5.12
CA LYS A 39 14.10 2.77 -4.15
C LYS A 39 13.22 2.13 -3.08
N ILE A 40 13.47 2.50 -1.82
CA ILE A 40 12.65 2.08 -0.67
C ILE A 40 11.74 3.26 -0.34
N GLU A 41 10.44 3.00 -0.23
CA GLU A 41 9.43 3.99 0.11
C GLU A 41 8.50 3.40 1.17
N GLU A 42 8.08 4.24 2.12
CA GLU A 42 7.03 3.86 3.06
C GLU A 42 5.67 3.94 2.39
N VAL A 43 4.79 3.01 2.76
CA VAL A 43 3.41 2.95 2.28
C VAL A 43 2.46 2.77 3.47
N ILE A 44 1.16 2.93 3.22
CA ILE A 44 0.10 2.68 4.20
C ILE A 44 -0.74 1.53 3.68
N ALA A 45 -0.93 0.49 4.48
CA ALA A 45 -1.85 -0.59 4.18
C ALA A 45 -3.15 -0.40 4.96
N CYS A 46 -4.30 -0.44 4.31
CA CYS A 46 -5.58 -0.28 4.98
C CYS A 46 -6.68 -1.17 4.39
N GLU A 47 -7.63 -1.55 5.24
CA GLU A 47 -8.79 -2.30 4.83
C GLU A 47 -9.86 -1.40 4.19
N THR A 48 -10.49 -1.91 3.14
CA THR A 48 -11.66 -1.31 2.50
C THR A 48 -12.76 -2.36 2.37
N PRO A 49 -14.05 -1.98 2.39
CA PRO A 49 -15.11 -2.87 1.97
C PRO A 49 -14.89 -3.36 0.53
N ASN A 50 -15.11 -4.66 0.29
CA ASN A 50 -14.97 -5.28 -1.03
C ASN A 50 -16.33 -5.36 -1.74
N HIS A 51 -16.91 -4.20 -2.03
CA HIS A 51 -18.13 -4.04 -2.81
C HIS A 51 -18.06 -2.73 -3.61
N PRO A 52 -18.96 -2.51 -4.59
CA PRO A 52 -19.00 -1.27 -5.35
C PRO A 52 -19.04 -0.04 -4.43
N GLY A 53 -18.17 0.93 -4.71
CA GLY A 53 -18.03 2.14 -3.90
C GLY A 53 -17.23 1.98 -2.59
N GLY A 54 -16.76 0.78 -2.23
CA GLY A 54 -15.99 0.54 -1.01
C GLY A 54 -14.77 1.44 -0.88
N LEU A 55 -14.03 1.64 -1.98
CA LEU A 55 -12.87 2.55 -2.02
C LEU A 55 -13.18 3.99 -1.59
N ASN A 56 -14.43 4.45 -1.71
CA ASN A 56 -14.83 5.78 -1.24
C ASN A 56 -14.74 5.93 0.28
N SER A 57 -14.73 4.84 1.05
CA SER A 57 -14.49 4.90 2.49
C SER A 57 -13.13 5.53 2.80
N ILE A 58 -12.13 5.27 1.96
CA ILE A 58 -10.77 5.83 2.10
C ILE A 58 -10.66 7.18 1.37
N LEU A 59 -11.12 7.25 0.12
CA LEU A 59 -10.84 8.45 -0.70
C LEU A 59 -11.62 9.69 -0.26
N LYS A 60 -12.86 9.55 0.25
CA LYS A 60 -13.66 10.72 0.66
C LYS A 60 -13.06 11.46 1.86
N PRO A 61 -12.68 10.78 2.97
CA PRO A 61 -11.99 11.43 4.08
C PRO A 61 -10.70 12.13 3.65
N LEU A 62 -9.85 11.45 2.87
CA LEU A 62 -8.58 12.04 2.42
C LEU A 62 -8.81 13.28 1.54
N LYS A 63 -9.79 13.24 0.64
CA LYS A 63 -10.18 14.38 -0.18
C LYS A 63 -10.64 15.58 0.67
N LYS A 64 -11.42 15.35 1.74
CA LYS A 64 -11.91 16.42 2.62
C LYS A 64 -10.75 17.18 3.29
N GLU A 65 -9.68 16.48 3.61
CA GLU A 65 -8.47 17.05 4.20
C GLU A 65 -7.43 17.54 3.17
N GLY A 66 -7.76 17.49 1.87
CA GLY A 66 -6.88 17.92 0.80
C GLY A 66 -5.64 17.03 0.62
N ILE A 67 -5.71 15.76 1.04
CA ILE A 67 -4.60 14.80 0.94
C ILE A 67 -4.67 14.11 -0.43
N ASN A 68 -3.57 14.16 -1.18
CA ASN A 68 -3.43 13.45 -2.45
C ASN A 68 -2.99 11.99 -2.23
N VAL A 69 -3.59 11.08 -2.99
CA VAL A 69 -3.14 9.68 -3.11
C VAL A 69 -2.33 9.56 -4.40
N ASP A 70 -1.02 9.34 -4.27
CA ASP A 70 -0.10 9.31 -5.41
C ASP A 70 -0.25 8.01 -6.21
N TYR A 71 -0.49 6.91 -5.50
CA TYR A 71 -0.77 5.60 -6.10
C TYR A 71 -1.51 4.70 -5.11
N ILE A 72 -2.24 3.73 -5.67
CA ILE A 72 -2.97 2.72 -4.91
C ILE A 72 -2.93 1.38 -5.64
N TYR A 73 -2.76 0.29 -4.91
CA TYR A 73 -2.80 -1.06 -5.48
C TYR A 73 -3.24 -2.11 -4.44
N PRO A 74 -3.87 -3.22 -4.87
CA PRO A 74 -4.36 -4.23 -3.96
C PRO A 74 -3.23 -5.10 -3.41
N CYS A 75 -3.44 -5.59 -2.19
CA CYS A 75 -2.70 -6.72 -1.65
C CYS A 75 -3.20 -8.03 -2.29
N LEU A 76 -2.30 -8.99 -2.50
CA LEU A 76 -2.57 -10.32 -3.02
C LEU A 76 -3.15 -11.26 -1.95
N SER A 77 -2.85 -11.02 -0.67
CA SER A 77 -3.32 -11.90 0.40
C SER A 77 -4.83 -11.73 0.64
N ARG A 78 -5.52 -12.87 0.79
CA ARG A 78 -6.96 -12.97 1.01
C ARG A 78 -7.36 -12.87 2.49
N LEU A 79 -6.59 -12.19 3.31
CA LEU A 79 -6.93 -11.99 4.73
C LEU A 79 -7.82 -10.76 4.91
N GLY A 80 -8.98 -10.81 4.26
CA GLY A 80 -10.16 -10.08 4.67
C GLY A 80 -11.16 -11.09 5.17
N THR A 81 -11.15 -11.41 6.46
CA THR A 81 -12.27 -12.14 7.07
C THR A 81 -13.54 -11.36 6.79
N GLY A 82 -14.43 -11.87 5.94
CA GLY A 82 -15.77 -11.28 5.75
C GLY A 82 -15.86 -10.06 4.82
N GLY A 83 -15.31 -10.14 3.60
CA GLY A 83 -15.69 -9.20 2.53
C GLY A 83 -14.96 -7.85 2.55
N THR A 84 -13.75 -7.80 3.12
CA THR A 84 -12.83 -6.66 3.01
C THR A 84 -11.71 -6.96 2.02
N ALA A 85 -11.13 -5.91 1.44
CA ALA A 85 -9.91 -5.95 0.65
C ALA A 85 -8.85 -5.09 1.33
N ILE A 86 -7.57 -5.44 1.17
CA ILE A 86 -6.46 -4.65 1.67
C ILE A 86 -5.87 -3.87 0.50
N LEU A 87 -5.75 -2.56 0.67
CA LEU A 87 -5.12 -1.67 -0.30
C LEU A 87 -3.83 -1.10 0.26
N ILE A 88 -2.83 -0.99 -0.60
CA ILE A 88 -1.58 -0.28 -0.33
C ILE A 88 -1.70 1.10 -0.97
N ILE A 89 -1.48 2.14 -0.17
CA ILE A 89 -1.62 3.54 -0.54
C ILE A 89 -0.26 4.24 -0.40
N GLY A 90 0.13 4.95 -1.46
CA GLY A 90 1.22 5.92 -1.44
C GLY A 90 0.70 7.34 -1.32
N VAL A 91 1.28 8.11 -0.40
CA VAL A 91 1.05 9.55 -0.24
C VAL A 91 2.40 10.25 -0.08
N ALA A 92 2.42 11.56 -0.31
CA ALA A 92 3.62 12.36 -0.03
C ALA A 92 4.05 12.20 1.43
N SER A 93 5.37 12.12 1.69
CA SER A 93 5.91 11.89 3.05
C SER A 93 5.40 12.90 4.08
N LYS A 94 5.20 14.16 3.66
CA LYS A 94 4.65 15.24 4.51
C LYS A 94 3.18 15.00 4.96
N ASP A 95 2.43 14.20 4.21
CA ASP A 95 1.01 13.94 4.45
C ASP A 95 0.77 12.58 5.13
N ARG A 96 1.83 11.78 5.38
CA ARG A 96 1.72 10.45 5.97
C ARG A 96 1.02 10.45 7.32
N GLU A 97 1.48 11.26 8.28
CA GLU A 97 0.87 11.34 9.62
C GLU A 97 -0.57 11.85 9.56
N ARG A 98 -0.85 12.86 8.74
CA ARG A 98 -2.21 13.36 8.52
C ARG A 98 -3.11 12.26 7.95
N THR A 99 -2.61 11.48 7.01
CA THR A 99 -3.32 10.34 6.41
C THR A 99 -3.68 9.30 7.47
N LEU A 100 -2.72 8.90 8.30
CA LEU A 100 -2.95 7.93 9.38
C LEU A 100 -4.02 8.41 10.37
N ASN A 101 -3.97 9.70 10.76
CA ASN A 101 -4.98 10.29 11.64
C ASN A 101 -6.37 10.28 11.01
N VAL A 102 -6.50 10.68 9.74
CA VAL A 102 -7.78 10.67 9.02
C VAL A 102 -8.36 9.27 8.91
N LEU A 103 -7.53 8.27 8.57
CA LEU A 103 -7.98 6.88 8.48
C LEU A 103 -8.48 6.38 9.84
N LYS A 104 -7.74 6.68 10.93
CA LYS A 104 -8.11 6.32 12.30
C LYS A 104 -9.42 6.97 12.75
N GLU A 105 -9.60 8.27 12.51
CA GLU A 105 -10.82 9.02 12.85
C GLU A 105 -12.07 8.50 12.11
N ASN A 106 -11.87 7.93 10.92
CA ASN A 106 -12.94 7.34 10.10
C ASN A 106 -13.08 5.83 10.31
N TRP A 107 -12.48 5.26 11.38
CA TRP A 107 -12.55 3.84 11.74
C TRP A 107 -12.05 2.88 10.65
N ILE A 108 -11.12 3.36 9.81
CA ILE A 108 -10.49 2.56 8.77
C ILE A 108 -9.30 1.84 9.39
N ARG A 109 -9.32 0.50 9.36
CA ARG A 109 -8.23 -0.31 9.90
C ARG A 109 -6.98 -0.16 9.05
N VAL A 110 -5.89 0.24 9.68
CA VAL A 110 -4.54 0.30 9.10
C VAL A 110 -3.76 -0.92 9.57
N LEU A 111 -3.11 -1.62 8.65
CA LEU A 111 -2.25 -2.77 8.94
C LEU A 111 -0.80 -2.31 9.06
N ASN A 112 -0.12 -2.78 10.11
CA ASN A 112 1.31 -2.56 10.34
C ASN A 112 2.06 -3.89 10.14
N GLU A 113 2.76 -4.39 11.17
CA GLU A 113 3.49 -5.66 11.15
C GLU A 113 2.64 -6.88 10.75
N GLU A 114 1.33 -6.83 11.01
CA GLU A 114 0.40 -7.88 10.60
C GLU A 114 0.34 -8.06 9.08
N LEU A 115 0.62 -7.01 8.28
CA LEU A 115 0.69 -7.08 6.82
C LEU A 115 1.74 -8.09 6.34
N TYR A 116 2.87 -8.17 7.05
CA TYR A 116 4.01 -9.02 6.68
C TYR A 116 3.81 -10.49 7.06
N ARG A 117 2.77 -10.80 7.85
CA ARG A 117 2.40 -12.16 8.27
C ARG A 117 1.28 -12.76 7.42
N LEU A 118 0.77 -12.00 6.43
CA LEU A 118 -0.32 -12.41 5.55
C LEU A 118 0.10 -13.40 4.46
#